data_AF-A0A5N0GBR8-F1
#
_entry.id   AF-A0A5N0GBR8-F1
#
_cell.length_a   1.000
_cell.length_b   1.000
_cell.length_c   1.000
_cell.angle_alpha   90.00
_cell.angle_beta   90.00
_cell.angle_gamma   90.00
#
_symmetry.space_group_name_H-M   'P 1'
#
loop_
_entity.id
_entity.type
_entity.pdbx_description
1 polymer ?
#
loop_
_entity_poly.entity_id
_entity_poly.type
_entity_poly.pdbx_seq_one_letter_code
_entity_poly.pdbx_strand_id
1 'polypeptide(L)'
;RITAWVKDKLAELKTAGRPDDEFAFVVHGTMADPRWLDPNVDPNQRAPGTCYLGDPAVVNMSPVGLARFCTLRSWLSQWSYDDARADGLTCGRDIAVPALVIGNLADDACTPSHTHRLFEAIGHPDKEMHEIHGATHYYAGPDQRDKLQQAVDIVTDWLVRHGFARPE
;
A
#
# COMPACT_ATOMS: atom_id res chain seq x y z
N ARG A 1 16.59 8.08 -11.12
CA ARG A 1 17.96 8.31 -10.60
C ARG A 1 18.44 7.17 -9.69
N ILE A 2 17.72 6.82 -8.60
CA ILE A 2 18.13 5.74 -7.68
C ILE A 2 18.26 4.40 -8.42
N THR A 3 17.24 4.02 -9.21
CA THR A 3 17.24 2.77 -9.98
C THR A 3 18.44 2.62 -10.92
N ALA A 4 18.84 3.68 -11.63
CA ALA A 4 20.01 3.65 -12.49
C ALA A 4 21.30 3.40 -11.69
N TRP A 5 21.50 4.16 -10.61
CA TRP A 5 22.65 3.97 -9.71
C TRP A 5 22.68 2.56 -9.09
N VAL A 6 21.53 2.00 -8.71
CA VAL A 6 21.41 0.63 -8.21
C VAL A 6 21.86 -0.40 -9.24
N LYS A 7 21.42 -0.26 -10.51
CA LYS A 7 21.81 -1.15 -11.61
C LYS A 7 23.31 -1.05 -11.90
N ASP A 8 23.86 0.17 -11.91
CA ASP A 8 25.29 0.40 -12.10
C ASP A 8 26.12 -0.26 -10.98
N LYS A 9 25.69 -0.12 -9.72
CA LYS A 9 26.37 -0.76 -8.58
C LYS A 9 26.34 -2.28 -8.63
N LEU A 10 25.22 -2.88 -9.03
CA LEU A 10 25.15 -4.33 -9.26
C LEU A 10 26.08 -4.78 -10.40
N ALA A 11 26.19 -3.98 -11.48
CA ALA A 11 27.10 -4.27 -12.58
C ALA A 11 28.58 -4.17 -12.17
N GLU A 12 28.94 -3.19 -11.34
CA GLU A 12 30.27 -3.06 -10.75
C GLU A 12 30.64 -4.30 -9.91
N LEU A 13 29.76 -4.72 -8.98
CA LEU A 13 29.98 -5.91 -8.15
C LEU A 13 30.17 -7.17 -9.00
N LYS A 14 29.33 -7.35 -10.02
CA LYS A 14 29.44 -8.48 -10.96
C LYS A 14 30.77 -8.47 -11.71
N THR A 15 31.19 -7.31 -12.21
CA THR A 15 32.47 -7.14 -12.96
C THR A 15 33.68 -7.40 -12.07
N ALA A 16 33.58 -7.09 -10.78
CA ALA A 16 34.61 -7.38 -9.78
C ALA A 16 34.66 -8.86 -9.33
N GLY A 17 33.88 -9.75 -9.95
CA GLY A 17 33.83 -11.17 -9.58
C GLY A 17 33.07 -11.44 -8.28
N ARG A 18 32.20 -10.52 -7.85
CA ARG A 18 31.41 -10.58 -6.60
C ARG A 18 29.91 -10.52 -6.89
N PRO A 19 29.35 -11.46 -7.69
CA PRO A 19 27.98 -11.36 -8.17
C PRO A 19 26.93 -11.47 -7.07
N ASP A 20 27.25 -12.13 -5.95
CA ASP A 20 26.32 -12.39 -4.84
C ASP A 20 26.40 -11.32 -3.74
N ASP A 21 27.36 -10.40 -3.83
CA ASP A 21 27.51 -9.31 -2.89
C ASP A 21 26.36 -8.30 -3.00
N GLU A 22 26.23 -7.48 -1.96
CA GLU A 22 25.13 -6.55 -1.79
C GLU A 22 25.62 -5.22 -1.20
N PHE A 23 24.86 -4.15 -1.42
CA PHE A 23 25.11 -2.83 -0.86
C PHE A 23 23.84 -2.27 -0.24
N ALA A 24 23.91 -1.93 1.04
CA ALA A 24 22.82 -1.28 1.76
C ALA A 24 22.92 0.25 1.66
N PHE A 25 21.77 0.92 1.49
CA PHE A 25 21.68 2.36 1.39
C PHE A 25 20.37 2.88 1.98
N VAL A 26 20.31 4.19 2.19
CA VAL A 26 19.17 4.89 2.76
C VAL A 26 18.50 5.76 1.71
N VAL A 27 17.17 5.74 1.67
CA VAL A 27 16.33 6.60 0.83
C VAL A 27 15.73 7.71 1.68
N HIS A 28 15.73 8.93 1.14
CA HIS A 28 15.25 10.13 1.83
C HIS A 28 13.95 10.64 1.19
N GLY A 29 13.07 11.24 2.00
CA GLY A 29 11.82 11.81 1.50
C GLY A 29 10.78 10.76 1.13
N THR A 30 10.72 9.65 1.86
CA THR A 30 9.87 8.49 1.52
C THR A 30 8.37 8.70 1.78
N MET A 31 7.97 9.88 2.26
CA MET A 31 6.57 10.27 2.52
C MET A 31 6.23 11.64 1.91
N ALA A 32 6.90 11.99 0.81
CA ALA A 32 6.73 13.27 0.12
C ALA A 32 5.56 13.22 -0.89
N ASP A 33 4.42 12.65 -0.49
CA ASP A 33 3.24 12.57 -1.33
C ASP A 33 2.38 13.84 -1.20
N PRO A 34 2.09 14.57 -2.30
CA PRO A 34 1.28 15.78 -2.26
C PRO A 34 -0.12 15.57 -1.67
N ARG A 35 -0.68 14.35 -1.75
CA ARG A 35 -2.01 14.03 -1.20
C ARG A 35 -2.11 14.28 0.30
N TRP A 36 -0.99 14.18 1.03
CA TRP A 36 -0.97 14.44 2.47
C TRP A 36 -1.03 15.92 2.81
N LEU A 37 -0.80 16.82 1.84
CA LEU A 37 -0.84 18.26 2.04
C LEU A 37 -2.05 18.91 1.38
N ASP A 38 -2.43 18.46 0.18
CA ASP A 38 -3.57 18.98 -0.57
C ASP A 38 -4.72 17.96 -0.60
N PRO A 39 -5.83 18.22 0.12
CA PRO A 39 -7.00 17.33 0.12
C PRO A 39 -7.73 17.27 -1.22
N ASN A 40 -7.45 18.17 -2.16
CA ASN A 40 -8.08 18.14 -3.50
C ASN A 40 -7.43 17.10 -4.42
N VAL A 41 -6.23 16.61 -4.11
CA VAL A 41 -5.58 15.54 -4.87
C VAL A 41 -6.12 14.20 -4.36
N ASP A 42 -6.82 13.45 -5.20
CA ASP A 42 -7.51 12.20 -4.82
C ASP A 42 -8.39 12.38 -3.56
N PRO A 43 -9.47 13.17 -3.64
CA PRO A 43 -10.22 13.62 -2.47
C PRO A 43 -10.83 12.48 -1.65
N ASN A 44 -10.71 12.58 -0.33
CA ASN A 44 -11.40 11.74 0.64
C ASN A 44 -11.55 12.50 1.97
N GLN A 45 -11.93 11.81 3.04
CA GLN A 45 -12.21 12.37 4.36
C GLN A 45 -10.97 12.44 5.28
N ARG A 46 -9.76 12.21 4.74
CA ARG A 46 -8.52 12.29 5.51
C ARG A 46 -8.32 13.69 6.06
N ALA A 47 -7.67 13.78 7.22
CA ALA A 47 -7.19 15.06 7.72
C ALA A 47 -6.01 15.54 6.85
N PRO A 48 -5.99 16.80 6.39
CA PRO A 48 -4.80 17.38 5.75
C PRO A 48 -3.63 17.46 6.73
N GLY A 49 -2.41 17.36 6.22
CA GLY A 49 -1.17 17.46 7.00
C GLY A 49 -0.80 16.22 7.80
N THR A 50 -1.49 15.09 7.58
CA THR A 50 -1.17 13.81 8.22
C THR A 50 -1.10 12.67 7.22
N CYS A 51 -0.35 11.64 7.57
CA CYS A 51 -0.37 10.31 6.96
C CYS A 51 -0.49 9.25 8.05
N TYR A 52 -0.66 7.99 7.68
CA TYR A 52 -0.81 6.86 8.60
C TYR A 52 0.35 6.64 9.59
N LEU A 53 1.48 7.33 9.40
CA LEU A 53 2.65 7.34 10.29
C LEU A 53 2.82 8.66 11.07
N GLY A 54 1.88 9.61 10.95
CA GLY A 54 1.88 10.92 11.59
C GLY A 54 2.21 12.06 10.61
N ASP A 55 2.96 13.06 11.09
CA ASP A 55 3.36 14.22 10.28
C ASP A 55 4.26 13.78 9.09
N PRO A 56 3.84 14.00 7.83
CA PRO A 56 4.59 13.55 6.66
C PRO A 56 5.99 14.19 6.57
N ALA A 57 6.19 15.42 7.07
CA ALA A 57 7.50 16.08 7.08
C ALA A 57 8.47 15.39 8.04
N VAL A 58 7.97 14.91 9.19
CA VAL A 58 8.75 14.11 10.14
C VAL A 58 9.02 12.71 9.56
N VAL A 59 7.98 12.06 9.04
CA VAL A 59 8.04 10.69 8.50
C VAL A 59 8.99 10.58 7.31
N ASN A 60 9.11 11.63 6.49
CA ASN A 60 10.03 11.71 5.35
C ASN A 60 11.48 11.27 5.65
N MET A 61 11.92 11.51 6.87
CA MET A 61 13.27 11.18 7.32
C MET A 61 13.30 10.15 8.46
N SER A 62 12.14 9.64 8.84
CA SER A 62 11.98 8.70 9.94
C SER A 62 12.59 7.33 9.61
N PRO A 63 13.20 6.64 10.61
CA PRO A 63 13.73 5.29 10.42
C PRO A 63 12.66 4.26 10.08
N VAL A 64 11.39 4.52 10.39
CA VAL A 64 10.27 3.60 10.12
C VAL A 64 9.58 3.84 8.77
N GLY A 65 10.07 4.78 7.97
CA GLY A 65 9.50 5.06 6.66
C GLY A 65 9.62 3.87 5.71
N LEU A 66 8.61 3.66 4.86
CA LEU A 66 8.67 2.67 3.79
C LEU A 66 9.85 2.96 2.86
N ALA A 67 10.52 1.92 2.35
CA ALA A 67 11.72 2.02 1.53
C ALA A 67 12.92 2.74 2.19
N ARG A 68 12.84 3.16 3.46
CA ARG A 68 13.89 3.97 4.10
C ARG A 68 15.25 3.29 4.06
N PHE A 69 15.29 2.01 4.42
CA PHE A 69 16.47 1.17 4.29
C PHE A 69 16.26 0.19 3.14
N CYS A 70 17.21 0.15 2.20
CA CYS A 70 17.18 -0.76 1.07
C CYS A 70 18.53 -1.42 0.86
N THR A 71 18.51 -2.61 0.28
CA THR A 71 19.64 -3.16 -0.48
C THR A 71 19.43 -2.86 -1.97
N LEU A 72 20.45 -3.08 -2.81
CA LEU A 72 20.33 -2.90 -4.26
C LEU A 72 19.18 -3.75 -4.82
N ARG A 73 19.11 -5.03 -4.43
CA ARG A 73 18.06 -5.94 -4.91
C ARG A 73 16.70 -5.68 -4.27
N SER A 74 16.62 -5.28 -3.00
CA SER A 74 15.32 -4.95 -2.40
C SER A 74 14.69 -3.73 -3.07
N TRP A 75 15.51 -2.74 -3.48
CA TRP A 75 15.04 -1.61 -4.27
C TRP A 75 14.42 -2.06 -5.59
N LEU A 76 15.14 -2.86 -6.38
CA LEU A 76 14.62 -3.35 -7.67
C LEU A 76 13.39 -4.24 -7.51
N SER A 77 13.29 -4.99 -6.41
CA SER A 77 12.16 -5.88 -6.15
C SER A 77 10.87 -5.14 -5.79
N GLN A 78 10.98 -4.14 -4.90
CA GLN A 78 9.80 -3.59 -4.21
C GLN A 78 9.56 -2.08 -4.42
N TRP A 79 10.59 -1.29 -4.71
CA TRP A 79 10.52 0.17 -4.60
C TRP A 79 10.86 0.92 -5.90
N SER A 80 11.54 0.25 -6.84
CA SER A 80 11.86 0.82 -8.15
C SER A 80 10.58 1.03 -8.95
N TYR A 81 10.31 2.27 -9.34
CA TYR A 81 9.16 2.61 -10.19
C TYR A 81 9.10 1.77 -11.48
N ASP A 82 10.23 1.59 -12.16
CA ASP A 82 10.29 0.93 -13.47
C ASP A 82 10.48 -0.60 -13.39
N ASP A 83 10.96 -1.14 -12.26
CA ASP A 83 11.41 -2.54 -12.16
C ASP A 83 10.67 -3.37 -11.10
N ALA A 84 10.01 -2.73 -10.13
CA ALA A 84 9.30 -3.45 -9.09
C ALA A 84 8.21 -4.32 -9.70
N ARG A 85 8.15 -5.59 -9.26
CA ARG A 85 7.14 -6.55 -9.73
C ARG A 85 5.87 -6.53 -8.88
N ALA A 86 5.87 -5.77 -7.79
CA ALA A 86 4.74 -5.61 -6.90
C ALA A 86 3.71 -4.64 -7.50
N ASP A 87 3.08 -5.03 -8.62
CA ASP A 87 2.02 -4.26 -9.27
C ASP A 87 0.66 -4.94 -9.05
N GLY A 88 -0.13 -4.37 -8.14
CA GLY A 88 -1.46 -4.90 -7.81
C GLY A 88 -2.45 -4.88 -8.97
N LEU A 89 -2.31 -3.97 -9.94
CA LEU A 89 -3.22 -3.88 -11.09
C LEU A 89 -2.91 -4.95 -12.13
N THR A 90 -1.63 -5.25 -12.32
CA THR A 90 -1.20 -6.34 -13.19
C THR A 90 -1.56 -7.69 -12.55
N CYS A 91 -1.18 -7.90 -11.29
CA CYS A 91 -1.41 -9.17 -10.58
C CYS A 91 -2.89 -9.42 -10.27
N GLY A 92 -3.70 -8.38 -10.06
CA GLY A 92 -5.13 -8.52 -9.74
C GLY A 92 -5.91 -9.28 -10.80
N ARG A 93 -5.48 -9.22 -12.06
CA ARG A 93 -6.10 -9.92 -13.19
C ARG A 93 -6.02 -11.44 -13.06
N ASP A 94 -5.00 -11.93 -12.37
CA ASP A 94 -4.76 -13.37 -12.19
C ASP A 94 -5.53 -13.94 -10.98
N ILE A 95 -6.22 -13.09 -10.19
CA ILE A 95 -7.07 -13.55 -9.09
C ILE A 95 -8.23 -14.34 -9.68
N ALA A 96 -8.20 -15.65 -9.45
CA ALA A 96 -9.16 -16.63 -9.97
C ALA A 96 -10.14 -17.15 -8.89
N VAL A 97 -10.25 -16.45 -7.77
CA VAL A 97 -11.14 -16.79 -6.65
C VAL A 97 -12.00 -15.58 -6.28
N PRO A 98 -13.16 -15.79 -5.61
CA PRO A 98 -13.97 -14.69 -5.12
C PRO A 98 -13.18 -13.70 -4.27
N ALA A 99 -13.45 -12.40 -4.42
CA ALA A 99 -12.69 -11.35 -3.75
C ALA A 99 -13.58 -10.30 -3.10
N LEU A 100 -13.19 -9.88 -1.90
CA LEU A 100 -13.77 -8.75 -1.18
C LEU A 100 -12.73 -7.64 -1.06
N VAL A 101 -13.10 -6.42 -1.43
CA VAL A 101 -12.28 -5.21 -1.28
C VAL A 101 -13.00 -4.25 -0.35
N ILE A 102 -12.33 -3.78 0.71
CA ILE A 102 -12.87 -2.77 1.63
C ILE A 102 -11.98 -1.54 1.57
N GLY A 103 -12.56 -0.41 1.19
CA GLY A 103 -11.91 0.91 1.21
C GLY A 103 -12.29 1.72 2.43
N ASN A 104 -11.33 2.49 2.97
CA ASN A 104 -11.55 3.39 4.09
C ASN A 104 -11.60 4.84 3.60
N LEU A 105 -12.70 5.55 3.88
CA LEU A 105 -12.92 6.85 3.27
C LEU A 105 -12.19 8.01 3.97
N ALA A 106 -11.62 7.81 5.15
CA ALA A 106 -10.70 8.74 5.80
C ALA A 106 -9.25 8.22 5.82
N ASP A 107 -8.90 7.31 4.90
CA ASP A 107 -7.58 6.69 4.83
C ASP A 107 -6.49 7.70 4.40
N ASP A 108 -5.39 7.70 5.16
CA ASP A 108 -4.22 8.57 5.05
C ASP A 108 -2.95 7.78 4.65
N ALA A 109 -3.14 6.64 3.96
CA ALA A 109 -2.14 5.84 3.27
C ALA A 109 -2.63 5.38 1.87
N CYS A 110 -3.85 4.88 1.80
CA CYS A 110 -4.50 4.29 0.63
C CYS A 110 -5.76 5.08 0.27
N THR A 111 -5.60 6.13 -0.53
CA THR A 111 -6.72 6.95 -1.01
C THR A 111 -7.70 6.16 -1.89
N PRO A 112 -8.95 6.62 -2.07
CA PRO A 112 -10.01 5.85 -2.76
C PRO A 112 -9.61 5.35 -4.16
N SER A 113 -8.83 6.13 -4.93
CA SER A 113 -8.38 5.68 -6.24
C SER A 113 -7.54 4.39 -6.20
N HIS A 114 -6.85 4.09 -5.09
CA HIS A 114 -6.10 2.84 -4.91
C HIS A 114 -7.09 1.67 -4.82
N THR A 115 -8.07 1.78 -3.95
CA THR A 115 -9.13 0.79 -3.73
C THR A 115 -9.88 0.50 -5.02
N HIS A 116 -10.35 1.55 -5.71
CA HIS A 116 -11.13 1.39 -6.94
C HIS A 116 -10.31 0.75 -8.05
N ARG A 117 -9.08 1.20 -8.28
CA ARG A 117 -8.24 0.60 -9.33
C ARG A 117 -7.92 -0.86 -9.03
N LEU A 118 -7.66 -1.22 -7.78
CA LEU A 118 -7.42 -2.60 -7.39
C LEU A 118 -8.67 -3.45 -7.63
N PHE A 119 -9.85 -2.99 -7.17
CA PHE A 119 -11.12 -3.69 -7.39
C PHE A 119 -11.40 -3.89 -8.89
N GLU A 120 -11.26 -2.86 -9.70
CA GLU A 120 -11.47 -2.95 -11.15
C GLU A 120 -10.50 -3.92 -11.82
N ALA A 121 -9.26 -3.99 -11.35
CA ALA A 121 -8.24 -4.90 -11.88
C ALA A 121 -8.50 -6.38 -11.56
N ILE A 122 -9.27 -6.70 -10.51
CA ILE A 122 -9.57 -8.09 -10.14
C ILE A 122 -10.28 -8.79 -11.30
N GLY A 123 -9.68 -9.90 -11.77
CA GLY A 123 -10.14 -10.67 -12.91
C GLY A 123 -11.33 -11.60 -12.61
N HIS A 124 -11.52 -11.97 -11.35
CA HIS A 124 -12.65 -12.82 -10.95
C HIS A 124 -13.98 -12.04 -11.01
N PRO A 125 -15.05 -12.61 -11.62
CA PRO A 125 -16.33 -11.91 -11.75
C PRO A 125 -17.11 -11.83 -10.45
N ASP A 126 -16.91 -12.79 -9.54
CA ASP A 126 -17.45 -12.73 -8.18
C ASP A 126 -16.51 -11.86 -7.33
N LYS A 127 -16.75 -10.55 -7.36
CA LYS A 127 -16.02 -9.57 -6.58
C LYS A 127 -16.97 -8.54 -5.99
N GLU A 128 -16.71 -8.16 -4.74
CA GLU A 128 -17.54 -7.23 -3.97
C GLU A 128 -16.66 -6.11 -3.41
N MET A 129 -17.14 -4.87 -3.46
CA MET A 129 -16.45 -3.71 -2.89
C MET A 129 -17.34 -3.01 -1.88
N HIS A 130 -16.78 -2.67 -0.72
CA HIS A 130 -17.40 -1.83 0.30
C HIS A 130 -16.52 -0.65 0.62
N GLU A 131 -17.14 0.42 1.11
CA GLU A 131 -16.42 1.59 1.60
C GLU A 131 -16.96 2.00 2.97
N ILE A 132 -16.04 2.26 3.90
CA ILE A 132 -16.39 2.61 5.28
C ILE A 132 -16.13 4.09 5.50
N HIS A 133 -17.23 4.81 5.71
CA HIS A 133 -17.22 6.25 5.94
C HIS A 133 -16.49 6.61 7.24
N GLY A 134 -15.61 7.60 7.18
CA GLY A 134 -14.85 8.08 8.34
C GLY A 134 -13.80 7.12 8.89
N ALA A 135 -13.61 5.95 8.27
CA ALA A 135 -12.58 5.00 8.68
C ALA A 135 -11.18 5.47 8.29
N THR A 136 -10.26 5.45 9.25
CA THR A 136 -8.82 5.69 9.00
C THR A 136 -8.11 4.39 8.59
N HIS A 137 -6.85 4.49 8.18
CA HIS A 137 -6.09 3.34 7.69
C HIS A 137 -6.05 2.14 8.67
N TYR A 138 -5.93 2.42 9.98
CA TYR A 138 -5.79 1.40 11.01
C TYR A 138 -6.99 1.24 11.94
N TYR A 139 -8.07 1.99 11.72
CA TYR A 139 -9.16 2.11 12.69
C TYR A 139 -8.65 2.41 14.11
N ALA A 140 -7.59 3.21 14.22
CA ALA A 140 -6.92 3.46 15.49
C ALA A 140 -7.66 4.54 16.29
N GLY A 141 -8.04 4.22 17.53
CA GLY A 141 -8.64 5.16 18.46
C GLY A 141 -10.08 4.80 18.87
N PRO A 142 -10.60 5.39 19.95
CA PRO A 142 -11.95 5.09 20.42
C PRO A 142 -13.06 5.43 19.42
N ASP A 143 -12.88 6.46 18.60
CA ASP A 143 -13.80 6.95 17.58
C ASP A 143 -13.83 6.10 16.30
N GLN A 144 -12.96 5.10 16.21
CA GLN A 144 -12.83 4.19 15.07
C GLN A 144 -13.40 2.79 15.34
N ARG A 145 -13.83 2.50 16.57
CA ARG A 145 -14.30 1.16 16.97
C ARG A 145 -15.56 0.71 16.24
N ASP A 146 -16.49 1.63 16.00
CA ASP A 146 -17.71 1.37 15.23
C ASP A 146 -17.40 1.10 13.75
N LYS A 147 -16.44 1.83 13.16
CA LYS A 147 -15.97 1.58 11.79
C LYS A 147 -15.24 0.24 11.67
N LEU A 148 -14.42 -0.11 12.66
CA LEU A 148 -13.80 -1.44 12.73
C LEU A 148 -14.86 -2.54 12.83
N GLN A 149 -15.86 -2.36 13.70
CA GLN A 149 -16.96 -3.32 13.83
C GLN A 149 -17.69 -3.49 12.50
N GLN A 150 -18.01 -2.39 11.80
CA GLN A 150 -18.61 -2.45 10.47
C GLN A 150 -17.75 -3.24 9.47
N ALA A 151 -16.44 -3.03 9.47
CA ALA A 151 -15.52 -3.79 8.60
C ALA A 151 -15.56 -5.29 8.91
N VAL A 152 -15.53 -5.65 10.19
CA VAL A 152 -15.60 -7.04 10.66
C VAL A 152 -16.94 -7.69 10.29
N ASP A 153 -18.05 -6.97 10.44
CA ASP A 153 -19.38 -7.46 10.10
C ASP A 153 -19.48 -7.76 8.59
N ILE A 154 -18.97 -6.85 7.74
CA ILE A 154 -18.92 -7.03 6.28
C ILE A 154 -18.08 -8.27 5.92
N VAL A 155 -16.87 -8.39 6.49
CA VAL A 155 -15.99 -9.55 6.24
C VAL A 155 -16.67 -10.85 6.68
N THR A 156 -17.30 -10.86 7.86
CA THR A 156 -17.94 -12.04 8.44
C THR A 156 -19.13 -12.49 7.59
N ASP A 157 -20.02 -11.56 7.23
CA ASP A 157 -21.15 -11.82 6.34
C ASP A 157 -20.69 -12.38 4.99
N TRP A 158 -19.68 -11.73 4.38
CA TRP A 158 -19.13 -12.18 3.10
C TRP A 158 -18.59 -13.61 3.20
N LEU A 159 -17.80 -13.92 4.23
CA LEU A 159 -17.27 -15.27 4.44
C LEU A 159 -18.40 -16.31 4.62
N VAL A 160 -19.46 -15.99 5.35
CA VAL A 160 -20.61 -16.88 5.54
C VAL A 160 -21.37 -17.10 4.22
N ARG A 161 -21.65 -16.04 3.45
CA ARG A 161 -22.34 -16.15 2.15
C ARG A 161 -21.58 -17.00 1.14
N HIS A 162 -20.24 -17.00 1.21
CA HIS A 162 -19.37 -17.79 0.33
C HIS A 162 -19.03 -19.18 0.91
N GLY A 163 -19.60 -19.53 2.07
CA GLY A 163 -19.37 -20.83 2.70
C GLY A 163 -17.96 -21.03 3.27
N PHE A 164 -17.20 -19.95 3.48
CA PHE A 164 -15.88 -19.96 4.10
C PHE A 164 -15.93 -19.89 5.63
N ALA A 165 -17.07 -19.50 6.19
CA ALA A 165 -17.34 -19.48 7.63
C ALA A 165 -18.74 -20.02 7.93
N ARG A 166 -19.01 -20.33 9.21
CA ARG A 166 -20.34 -20.67 9.70
C ARG A 166 -20.90 -19.46 10.46
N PRO A 167 -22.23 -19.23 10.43
CA PRO A 167 -22.85 -18.31 11.36
C PRO A 167 -22.60 -18.82 12.79
N GLU A 168 -22.29 -17.90 13.71
CA GLU A 168 -22.27 -18.19 15.16
C GLU A 168 -23.68 -18.38 15.73
#